data_AF-A0A7C6EH36-F1
#
_entry.id   AF-A0A7C6EH36-F1
#
_cell.length_a   1.000
_cell.length_b   1.000
_cell.length_c   1.000
_cell.angle_alpha   90.00
_cell.angle_beta   90.00
_cell.angle_gamma   90.00
#
_symmetry.space_group_name_H-M   'P 1'
#
loop_
_entity.id
_entity.type
_entity.pdbx_description
1 polymer ?
#
loop_
_entity_poly.entity_id
_entity_poly.type
_entity_poly.pdbx_seq_one_letter_code
_entity_poly.pdbx_strand_id
1 'polypeptide(L)'
;MYSHDPQKFGAYRVKVTIQYQDYKGHLYYDVESYGYGYVVLSTASEITKDDIIDSDCNFRVKDYDEDNPEWEIMFEAELVNEKGESCTLEERICDLDYFITGIEIVDFQEKKED
;
A
#
# COMPACT_ATOMS: atom_id res chain seq x y z
N MET A 1 -1.67 -23.92 30.55
CA MET A 1 -1.00 -24.59 29.42
C MET A 1 -1.24 -23.69 28.22
N TYR A 2 -0.26 -22.84 27.88
CA TYR A 2 -0.42 -21.92 26.76
C TYR A 2 -0.26 -22.73 25.47
N SER A 3 -1.35 -22.84 24.71
CA SER A 3 -1.31 -23.23 23.31
C SER A 3 -0.40 -22.22 22.61
N HIS A 4 0.82 -22.61 22.25
CA HIS A 4 1.55 -21.93 21.18
C HIS A 4 0.74 -22.19 19.92
N ASP A 5 -0.17 -21.29 19.60
CA ASP A 5 -0.69 -21.20 18.24
C ASP A 5 0.55 -20.92 17.37
N PRO A 6 0.96 -21.83 16.47
CA PRO A 6 2.14 -21.63 15.67
C PRO A 6 1.87 -20.43 14.78
N GLN A 7 2.46 -19.29 15.13
CA GLN A 7 2.48 -18.11 14.29
C GLN A 7 3.15 -18.50 12.98
N LYS A 8 2.33 -18.63 11.93
CA LYS A 8 2.81 -19.01 10.60
C LYS A 8 3.53 -17.81 10.00
N PHE A 9 4.85 -17.93 9.85
CA PHE A 9 5.61 -16.99 9.05
C PHE A 9 5.20 -17.11 7.59
N GLY A 10 5.07 -15.97 6.91
CA GLY A 10 4.76 -15.97 5.49
C GLY A 10 4.79 -14.57 4.89
N ALA A 11 4.59 -14.54 3.58
CA ALA A 11 4.47 -13.31 2.81
C ALA A 11 2.98 -13.00 2.60
N TYR A 12 2.59 -11.77 2.93
CA TYR A 12 1.25 -11.24 2.72
C TYR A 12 1.30 -10.26 1.56
N ARG A 13 0.39 -10.40 0.60
CA ARG A 13 0.15 -9.36 -0.40
C ARG A 13 -0.97 -8.46 0.08
N VAL A 14 -0.66 -7.18 0.22
CA VAL A 14 -1.61 -6.17 0.70
C VAL A 14 -2.00 -5.29 -0.48
N LYS A 15 -3.30 -5.04 -0.58
CA LYS A 15 -3.92 -4.08 -1.49
C LYS A 15 -4.34 -2.85 -0.71
N VAL A 16 -3.84 -1.69 -1.11
CA VAL A 16 -4.21 -0.38 -0.57
C VAL A 16 -5.05 0.34 -1.60
N THR A 17 -6.23 0.80 -1.21
CA THR A 17 -7.13 1.59 -2.06
C THR A 17 -6.92 3.06 -1.78
N ILE A 18 -6.49 3.81 -2.79
CA ILE A 18 -6.48 5.27 -2.77
C ILE A 18 -7.71 5.81 -3.48
N GLN A 19 -8.31 6.88 -2.94
CA GLN A 19 -9.54 7.45 -3.47
C GLN A 19 -9.50 8.98 -3.42
N TYR A 20 -9.90 9.61 -4.51
CA TYR A 20 -10.21 11.03 -4.58
C TYR A 20 -11.59 11.21 -5.21
N GLN A 21 -12.53 11.83 -4.46
CA GLN A 21 -13.94 11.89 -4.84
C GLN A 21 -14.51 10.49 -5.13
N ASP A 22 -15.01 10.22 -6.33
CA ASP A 22 -15.52 8.92 -6.81
C ASP A 22 -14.48 8.11 -7.62
N TYR A 23 -13.26 8.62 -7.78
CA TYR A 23 -12.18 7.93 -8.50
C TYR A 23 -11.33 7.10 -7.54
N LYS A 24 -10.96 5.89 -7.97
CA LYS A 24 -10.17 4.95 -7.16
C LYS A 24 -8.97 4.41 -7.95
N GLY A 25 -7.96 4.02 -7.19
CA GLY A 25 -6.78 3.30 -7.67
C GLY A 25 -6.28 2.36 -6.56
N HIS A 26 -5.47 1.38 -6.95
CA HIS A 26 -4.97 0.39 -6.03
C HIS A 26 -3.45 0.26 -6.12
N LEU A 27 -2.83 0.28 -4.95
CA LEU A 27 -1.41 0.02 -4.74
C LEU A 27 -1.27 -1.37 -4.12
N TYR A 28 -0.21 -2.08 -4.49
CA TYR A 28 0.08 -3.38 -3.93
C TYR A 28 1.50 -3.42 -3.40
N TYR A 29 1.67 -4.06 -2.24
CA TYR A 29 2.97 -4.35 -1.66
C TYR A 29 2.96 -5.71 -0.98
N ASP A 30 4.15 -6.30 -0.83
CA ASP A 30 4.34 -7.56 -0.14
C ASP A 30 5.03 -7.30 1.21
N VAL A 31 4.57 -7.96 2.27
CA VAL A 31 5.18 -7.86 3.61
C VAL A 31 5.33 -9.23 4.24
N GLU A 32 6.51 -9.49 4.78
CA GLU A 32 6.80 -10.71 5.52
C GLU A 32 6.58 -10.49 7.01
N SER A 33 5.78 -11.35 7.64
CA SER A 33 5.48 -11.20 9.05
C SER A 33 5.22 -12.55 9.71
N TYR A 34 5.64 -12.66 10.98
CA TYR A 34 5.17 -13.69 11.90
C TYR A 34 3.78 -13.34 12.48
N GLY A 35 3.29 -12.13 12.20
CA GLY A 35 2.03 -11.63 12.73
C GLY A 35 0.81 -12.25 12.05
N TYR A 36 -0.29 -12.33 12.80
CA TYR A 36 -1.62 -12.52 12.23
C TYR A 36 -1.95 -11.38 11.27
N GLY A 37 -2.87 -11.61 10.33
CA GLY A 37 -3.28 -10.59 9.36
C GLY A 37 -3.67 -9.23 9.98
N TYR A 38 -4.19 -9.20 11.21
CA TYR A 38 -4.44 -7.94 11.94
C TYR A 38 -3.19 -7.09 12.15
N VAL A 39 -2.05 -7.70 12.48
CA VAL A 39 -0.77 -6.98 12.68
C VAL A 39 -0.33 -6.36 11.37
N VAL A 40 -0.37 -7.14 10.28
CA VAL A 40 -0.05 -6.68 8.93
C VAL A 40 -0.92 -5.49 8.52
N LEU A 41 -2.24 -5.57 8.76
CA LEU A 41 -3.16 -4.48 8.46
C LEU A 41 -2.93 -3.25 9.33
N SER A 42 -2.52 -3.42 10.59
CA SER A 42 -2.30 -2.30 11.52
C SER A 42 -1.10 -1.43 11.17
N THR A 43 -0.11 -1.98 10.46
CA THR A 43 1.09 -1.26 10.00
C THR A 43 0.99 -0.81 8.55
N ALA A 44 -0.08 -1.22 7.85
CA ALA A 44 -0.26 -0.96 6.43
C ALA A 44 -0.51 0.51 6.08
N SER A 45 -0.88 1.34 7.05
CA SER A 45 -1.00 2.79 6.88
C SER A 45 0.35 3.51 6.84
N GLU A 46 1.44 2.84 7.23
CA GLU A 46 2.80 3.38 7.24
C GLU A 46 3.57 3.05 5.94
N ILE A 47 2.85 2.55 4.93
CA ILE A 47 3.38 2.24 3.60
C ILE A 47 4.11 3.44 3.01
N THR A 48 5.36 3.20 2.60
CA THR A 48 6.18 4.15 1.86
C THR A 48 6.16 3.83 0.36
N LYS A 49 6.69 4.72 -0.46
CA LYS A 49 6.81 4.49 -1.90
C LYS A 49 7.63 3.24 -2.24
N ASP A 50 8.63 2.89 -1.42
CA ASP A 50 9.58 1.82 -1.71
C ASP A 50 8.97 0.44 -1.45
N ASP A 51 7.87 0.41 -0.71
CA ASP A 51 7.09 -0.80 -0.47
C ASP A 51 6.22 -1.16 -1.69
N ILE A 52 5.80 -0.18 -2.48
CA ILE A 52 4.86 -0.39 -3.60
C ILE A 52 5.55 -1.15 -4.73
N ILE A 53 5.10 -2.38 -4.97
CA ILE A 53 5.65 -3.26 -6.01
C ILE A 53 4.82 -3.26 -7.30
N ASP A 54 3.56 -2.85 -7.22
CA ASP A 54 2.61 -2.89 -8.35
C ASP A 54 1.46 -1.90 -8.13
N SER A 55 0.81 -1.46 -9.21
CA SER A 55 -0.36 -0.60 -9.15
C SER A 55 -1.22 -0.72 -10.42
N ASP A 56 -2.52 -0.49 -10.29
CA ASP A 56 -3.44 -0.38 -11.45
C ASP A 56 -3.75 1.08 -11.84
N CYS A 57 -3.12 2.03 -11.16
CA CYS A 57 -3.36 3.45 -11.30
C CYS A 57 -2.12 4.24 -11.73
N ASN A 58 -1.18 3.61 -12.44
CA ASN A 58 0.04 4.24 -12.95
C ASN A 58 0.80 5.06 -11.87
N PHE A 59 0.85 4.55 -10.64
CA PHE A 59 1.40 5.28 -9.50
C PHE A 59 2.90 5.56 -9.73
N ARG A 60 3.30 6.82 -9.54
CA ARG A 60 4.69 7.25 -9.67
C ARG A 60 5.01 8.35 -8.69
N VAL A 61 6.27 8.40 -8.24
CA VAL A 61 6.80 9.49 -7.43
C VAL A 61 7.63 10.41 -8.33
N LYS A 62 7.32 11.71 -8.33
CA LYS A 62 8.03 12.76 -9.07
C LYS A 62 8.98 13.49 -8.13
N ASP A 63 10.12 13.90 -8.68
CA ASP A 63 11.18 14.67 -8.00
C ASP A 63 11.79 13.95 -6.80
N TYR A 64 12.58 12.93 -7.13
CA TYR A 64 13.51 12.31 -6.20
C TYR A 64 14.84 13.07 -6.26
N ASP A 65 15.02 14.00 -5.33
CA ASP A 65 16.35 14.39 -4.90
C ASP A 65 16.56 13.76 -3.52
N GLU A 66 17.64 13.00 -3.34
CA GLU A 66 17.98 12.38 -2.06
C GLU A 66 18.26 13.44 -0.98
N ASP A 67 18.54 14.68 -1.39
CA ASP A 67 18.71 15.82 -0.52
C ASP A 67 17.38 16.56 -0.21
N ASN A 68 16.28 16.23 -0.90
CA ASN A 68 14.99 16.88 -0.68
C ASN A 68 14.18 16.19 0.43
N PRO A 69 13.64 16.95 1.38
CA PRO A 69 12.78 16.40 2.43
C PRO A 69 11.43 15.90 1.86
N GLU A 70 10.82 14.93 2.53
CA GLU A 70 9.59 14.25 2.07
C GLU A 70 8.41 15.18 1.71
N TRP A 71 8.33 16.36 2.33
CA TRP A 71 7.28 17.35 2.02
C TRP A 71 7.46 18.06 0.67
N GLU A 72 8.60 17.86 -0.01
CA GLU A 72 8.87 18.30 -1.38
C GLU A 72 8.70 17.16 -2.42
N ILE A 73 8.57 15.91 -1.97
CA ILE A 73 8.41 14.75 -2.85
C ILE A 73 6.94 14.64 -3.25
N MET A 74 6.66 14.61 -4.55
CA MET A 74 5.30 14.52 -5.09
C MET A 74 5.02 13.10 -5.58
N PHE A 75 3.77 12.66 -5.51
CA PHE A 75 3.29 11.48 -6.22
C PHE A 75 2.25 11.85 -7.26
N GLU A 76 2.11 11.01 -8.28
CA GLU A 76 1.02 11.06 -9.24
C GLU A 76 0.37 9.68 -9.36
N ALA A 77 -0.96 9.64 -9.44
CA ALA A 77 -1.73 8.46 -9.75
C ALA A 77 -2.87 8.79 -10.75
N GLU A 78 -3.11 7.89 -11.69
CA GLU A 78 -4.26 7.92 -12.60
C GLU A 78 -5.39 7.05 -12.03
N LEU A 79 -6.34 7.69 -11.38
CA LEU A 79 -7.49 7.04 -10.75
C LEU A 79 -8.64 6.90 -11.75
N VAL A 80 -9.45 5.87 -11.61
CA VAL A 80 -10.59 5.60 -12.50
C VAL A 80 -11.88 5.46 -11.68
N ASN A 81 -12.99 6.03 -12.16
CA ASN A 81 -14.30 5.88 -11.53
C ASN A 81 -15.11 4.72 -12.16
N GLU A 82 -16.29 4.41 -11.61
CA GLU A 82 -17.15 3.32 -12.11
C GLU A 82 -17.66 3.52 -13.55
N LYS A 83 -17.58 4.74 -14.09
CA LYS A 83 -17.94 5.05 -15.48
C LYS A 83 -16.77 4.87 -16.45
N GLY A 84 -15.58 4.53 -15.95
CA GLY A 84 -14.36 4.44 -16.74
C GLY A 84 -13.72 5.79 -17.07
N GLU A 85 -14.13 6.86 -16.41
CA GLU A 85 -13.50 8.18 -16.52
C GLU A 85 -12.25 8.21 -15.66
N SER A 86 -11.17 8.84 -16.15
CA SER A 86 -9.91 8.96 -15.39
C SER A 86 -9.70 10.34 -14.80
N CYS A 87 -9.01 10.38 -13.65
CA CYS A 87 -8.60 11.59 -12.96
C CYS A 87 -7.14 11.43 -12.52
N THR A 88 -6.31 12.41 -12.85
CA THR A 88 -4.93 12.48 -12.33
C THR A 88 -4.94 13.12 -10.95
N LEU A 89 -4.53 12.37 -9.94
CA LEU A 89 -4.22 12.86 -8.60
C LEU A 89 -2.72 13.16 -8.54
N GLU A 90 -2.35 14.39 -8.20
CA GLU A 90 -0.97 14.79 -7.95
C GLU A 90 -0.89 15.53 -6.61
N GLU A 91 -0.20 14.96 -5.63
CA GLU A 91 -0.12 15.46 -4.27
C GLU A 91 1.24 15.12 -3.63
N ARG A 92 1.50 15.63 -2.42
CA ARG A 92 2.73 15.29 -1.69
C ARG A 92 2.69 13.84 -1.22
N ILE A 93 3.83 13.15 -1.25
CA ILE A 93 3.90 11.75 -0.78
C ILE A 93 3.53 11.63 0.70
N CYS A 94 3.84 12.64 1.52
CA CYS A 94 3.46 12.67 2.94
C CYS A 94 1.95 12.79 3.19
N ASP A 95 1.18 13.14 2.15
CA ASP A 95 -0.28 13.28 2.22
C ASP A 95 -1.00 12.05 1.64
N LEU A 96 -0.27 11.00 1.24
CA LEU A 96 -0.83 9.78 0.66
C LEU A 96 -1.85 9.09 1.58
N ASP A 97 -1.60 9.10 2.89
CA ASP A 97 -2.44 8.46 3.90
C ASP A 97 -3.86 9.04 3.95
N TYR A 98 -4.03 10.33 3.66
CA TYR A 98 -5.35 10.98 3.57
C TYR A 98 -6.21 10.44 2.43
N PHE A 99 -5.60 9.84 1.42
CA PHE A 99 -6.32 9.24 0.29
C PHE A 99 -6.61 7.75 0.49
N ILE A 100 -6.02 7.11 1.51
CA ILE A 100 -6.24 5.68 1.79
C ILE A 100 -7.66 5.48 2.34
N THR A 101 -8.47 4.70 1.63
CA THR A 101 -9.85 4.38 2.02
C THR A 101 -10.11 2.90 2.25
N GLY A 102 -9.14 2.04 1.93
CA GLY A 102 -9.24 0.60 2.14
C GLY A 102 -7.89 -0.07 2.17
N ILE A 103 -7.75 -1.05 3.05
CA ILE A 103 -6.57 -1.91 3.16
C ILE A 103 -7.07 -3.34 3.28
N GLU A 104 -6.55 -4.22 2.45
CA GLU A 104 -6.98 -5.62 2.38
C GLU A 104 -5.76 -6.53 2.17
N ILE A 105 -5.71 -7.66 2.90
CA ILE A 105 -4.81 -8.76 2.56
C ILE A 105 -5.49 -9.57 1.46
N VAL A 106 -4.88 -9.60 0.27
CA VAL A 106 -5.44 -10.27 -0.92
C VAL A 106 -4.81 -11.61 -1.21
N ASP A 107 -3.62 -11.88 -0.66
CA ASP A 107 -2.96 -13.19 -0.72
C ASP A 107 -2.10 -13.43 0.54
N PHE A 108 -1.91 -14.70 0.89
CA PHE A 108 -0.97 -15.12 1.92
C PHE A 108 -0.28 -16.42 1.53
N GLN A 109 1.05 -16.40 1.56
CA GLN A 109 1.90 -17.54 1.27
C GLN A 109 2.71 -17.91 2.50
N GLU A 110 2.35 -19.03 3.13
CA GLU A 110 3.11 -19.60 4.24
C GLU A 110 4.52 -19.97 3.78
N LYS A 111 5.53 -19.43 4.47
CA LYS A 111 6.93 -19.79 4.26
C LYS A 111 7.31 -20.83 5.29
N LYS A 112 7.89 -21.93 4.81
CA LYS A 112 8.49 -22.92 5.71
C LYS A 112 9.85 -22.38 6.14
N GLU A 113 10.11 -22.37 7.44
CA GLU A 113 11.48 -22.25 7.94
C GLU A 113 12.26 -23.48 7.46
N ASP A 114 13.39 -23.25 6.78
CA ASP A 114 14.36 -24.29 6.43
C ASP A 114 15.20 -24.71 7.66
#